data_AF-A0A816PX19-F1
#
_entry.id   AF-A0A816PX19-F1
#
_cell.length_a   1.000
_cell.length_b   1.000
_cell.length_c   1.000
_cell.angle_alpha   90.00
_cell.angle_beta   90.00
_cell.angle_gamma   90.00
#
_symmetry.space_group_name_H-M   'P 1'
#
loop_
_entity.id
_entity.type
_entity.pdbx_description
1 polymer ?
#
loop_
_entity_poly.entity_id
_entity_poly.type
_entity_poly.pdbx_seq_one_letter_code
_entity_poly.pdbx_strand_id
1 'polypeptide(L)'
;MNKVLILSFNQDCTSLAMSTPTTYSLFTISQDNKIDEIHNCEIQPIINIPYLPYTEISTIERLFSSSLIAVVSSQAPRKLK
;
A
#
# COMPACT_ATOMS: atom_id res chain seq x y z
N MET A 1 18.38 -1.27 -1.74
CA MET A 1 17.43 -0.16 -1.45
C MET A 1 16.07 -0.61 -1.96
N ASN A 2 15.05 -0.70 -1.10
CA ASN A 2 13.73 -1.18 -1.50
C ASN A 2 13.08 -0.12 -2.40
N LYS A 3 12.67 -0.52 -3.61
CA LYS A 3 12.01 0.37 -4.57
C LYS A 3 10.61 0.70 -4.04
N VAL A 4 10.32 1.98 -3.86
CA VAL A 4 8.96 2.45 -3.58
C VAL A 4 8.19 2.47 -4.90
N LEU A 5 7.02 1.84 -4.93
CA LEU A 5 6.16 1.79 -6.11
C LEU A 5 5.07 2.85 -6.02
N ILE A 6 4.44 2.97 -4.85
CA ILE A 6 3.34 3.92 -4.62
C ILE A 6 3.51 4.59 -3.26
N LEU A 7 3.11 5.86 -3.21
CA LEU A 7 2.93 6.67 -2.02
C LEU A 7 1.59 7.39 -2.11
N SER A 8 0.79 7.35 -1.05
CA SER A 8 -0.49 8.08 -0.98
C SER A 8 -0.72 8.63 0.41
N PHE A 9 -1.04 9.91 0.51
CA PHE A 9 -1.65 10.45 1.72
C PHE A 9 -3.11 9.98 1.82
N ASN A 10 -3.64 9.91 3.03
CA ASN A 10 -5.08 9.84 3.25
C ASN A 10 -5.73 11.22 3.08
N GLN A 11 -7.06 11.28 3.17
CA GLN A 11 -7.88 12.45 2.79
C GLN A 11 -7.65 13.69 3.66
N ASP A 12 -7.14 13.52 4.89
CA ASP A 12 -6.84 14.59 5.84
C ASP A 12 -5.33 14.78 6.07
N CYS A 13 -4.49 14.13 5.27
CA CYS A 13 -3.03 14.20 5.33
C CYS A 13 -2.42 13.81 6.69
N THR A 14 -3.12 13.02 7.51
CA THR A 14 -2.63 12.53 8.81
C THR A 14 -1.96 11.16 8.73
N SER A 15 -1.99 10.50 7.57
CA SER A 15 -1.30 9.23 7.35
C SER A 15 -0.82 9.06 5.92
N LEU A 16 0.18 8.19 5.76
CA LEU A 16 0.83 7.86 4.50
C LEU A 16 0.77 6.34 4.30
N ALA A 17 0.30 5.92 3.13
CA ALA A 17 0.42 4.54 2.67
C ALA A 17 1.57 4.45 1.67
N MET A 18 2.37 3.39 1.77
CA MET A 18 3.49 3.12 0.88
C MET A 18 3.43 1.67 0.42
N SER A 19 3.76 1.41 -0.84
CA SER A 19 4.01 0.06 -1.33
C SER A 19 5.42 -0.13 -1.88
N THR A 20 5.93 -1.34 -1.67
CA THR A 20 7.10 -1.90 -2.32
C THR A 20 6.64 -3.12 -3.16
N PRO A 21 7.52 -3.78 -3.93
CA PRO A 21 7.16 -5.01 -4.62
C PRO A 21 6.68 -6.13 -3.68
N THR A 22 7.13 -6.16 -2.42
CA THR A 22 6.91 -7.28 -1.50
C THR A 22 6.11 -6.92 -0.27
N THR A 23 5.87 -5.63 -0.01
CA THR A 23 5.14 -5.17 1.18
C THR A 23 4.29 -3.94 0.89
N TYR A 24 3.28 -3.71 1.70
CA TYR A 24 2.75 -2.37 1.92
C TYR A 24 2.84 -1.98 3.39
N SER A 25 3.07 -0.70 3.64
CA SER A 25 3.18 -0.11 4.97
C SER A 25 2.23 1.07 5.12
N LEU A 26 1.68 1.24 6.31
CA LEU A 26 0.99 2.45 6.72
C LEU A 26 1.79 3.19 7.78
N PHE A 27 1.84 4.50 7.65
CA PHE A 27 2.45 5.40 8.60
C PHE A 27 1.43 6.42 9.08
N THR A 28 1.49 6.79 10.36
CA THR A 28 0.78 7.96 10.89
C THR A 28 1.74 9.15 10.94
N ILE A 29 1.20 10.35 10.73
CA ILE A 29 1.93 11.61 10.82
C ILE A 29 1.36 12.36 12.01
N SER A 30 2.16 12.51 13.06
CA SER A 30 1.76 13.25 14.26
C SER A 30 1.86 14.76 14.02
N GLN A 31 1.31 15.54 14.96
CA GLN A 31 1.30 17.01 14.87
C GLN A 31 2.70 17.64 14.86
N ASP A 32 3.69 16.96 15.43
CA ASP A 32 5.11 17.32 15.38
C ASP A 32 5.84 16.82 14.13
N ASN A 33 5.10 16.40 13.09
CA ASN A 33 5.60 15.85 11.82
C ASN A 33 6.44 14.58 11.98
N LYS A 34 6.28 13.86 13.09
CA LYS A 34 6.91 12.54 13.28
C LYS A 34 6.12 11.51 12.48
N ILE A 35 6.86 10.66 11.76
CA ILE A 35 6.30 9.58 10.95
C ILE A 35 6.55 8.27 11.69
N ASP A 36 5.48 7.60 12.09
CA ASP A 36 5.54 6.31 12.79
C ASP A 36 4.82 5.24 11.96
N GLU A 37 5.46 4.09 11.74
CA GLU A 37 4.84 2.94 11.07
C GLU A 37 3.81 2.30 12.01
N ILE A 38 2.57 2.17 11.53
CA ILE A 38 1.45 1.62 12.30
C ILE A 38 1.00 0.24 11.78
N HIS A 39 1.42 -0.13 10.58
CA HIS A 39 1.10 -1.43 9.98
C HIS A 39 2.09 -1.75 8.86
N ASN A 40 2.50 -3.02 8.79
CA ASN A 40 3.29 -3.58 7.70
C ASN A 40 2.68 -4.92 7.29
N CYS A 41 2.52 -5.14 6.00
CA CYS A 41 1.99 -6.40 5.49
C CYS A 41 2.73 -6.83 4.24
N GLU A 42 3.16 -8.09 4.25
CA GLU A 42 3.75 -8.74 3.09
C GLU A 42 2.71 -9.00 2.01
N ILE A 43 3.09 -8.70 0.77
CA ILE A 43 2.28 -8.96 -0.40
C ILE A 43 2.73 -10.30 -0.96
N GLN A 44 1.88 -11.31 -0.85
CA GLN A 44 2.13 -12.57 -1.54
C GLN A 44 1.73 -12.47 -3.02
N PRO A 45 2.43 -13.18 -3.91
CA PRO A 45 2.00 -13.31 -5.30
C PRO A 45 0.60 -13.94 -5.35
N ILE A 46 -0.36 -13.22 -5.93
CA ILE A 46 -1.73 -13.74 -6.11
C ILE A 46 -1.72 -14.93 -7.08
N ILE A 47 -0.79 -14.90 -8.04
CA ILE A 47 -0.58 -15.95 -9.03
C ILE A 47 0.89 -16.37 -8.91
N ASN A 48 1.13 -17.66 -8.72
CA ASN A 48 2.47 -18.23 -8.71
C ASN A 48 3.02 -18.30 -10.15
N ILE A 49 3.36 -17.14 -10.72
CA ILE A 49 4.02 -17.03 -12.01
C ILE A 49 5.53 -17.10 -11.77
N PRO A 50 6.24 -18.11 -12.29
CA PRO A 50 7.66 -18.33 -11.97
C PRO A 50 8.59 -17.17 -12.36
N TYR A 51 8.14 -16.28 -13.24
CA TYR A 51 8.90 -15.12 -13.72
C TYR A 51 8.45 -13.79 -13.10
N LEU A 52 7.41 -13.79 -12.25
CA LEU A 52 6.88 -12.58 -11.62
C LEU A 52 6.75 -12.81 -10.11
N PRO A 53 7.85 -12.66 -9.36
CA PRO A 53 7.92 -13.05 -7.96
C PRO A 53 7.20 -12.08 -7.00
N TYR A 54 6.52 -11.06 -7.52
CA TYR A 54 5.85 -10.02 -6.75
C TYR A 54 4.55 -9.58 -7.42
N THR A 55 3.60 -9.11 -6.61
CA THR A 55 2.34 -8.52 -7.07
C THR A 55 2.53 -7.02 -7.29
N GLU A 56 2.30 -6.55 -8.51
CA GLU A 56 2.34 -5.11 -8.80
C GLU A 56 1.10 -4.40 -8.24
N ILE A 57 1.26 -3.67 -7.14
CA ILE A 57 0.21 -2.78 -6.62
C ILE A 57 0.14 -1.53 -7.51
N SER A 58 -1.06 -1.23 -8.00
CA SER A 58 -1.38 -0.04 -8.79
C SER A 58 -2.00 1.09 -7.97
N THR A 59 -2.58 0.79 -6.80
CA THR A 59 -3.16 1.79 -5.89
C THR A 59 -3.17 1.27 -4.45
N ILE A 60 -2.86 2.15 -3.49
CA ILE A 60 -3.09 1.92 -2.07
C ILE A 60 -3.67 3.19 -1.43
N GLU A 61 -4.84 3.07 -0.82
CA GLU A 61 -5.50 4.19 -0.15
C GLU A 61 -6.07 3.76 1.20
N ARG A 62 -5.85 4.59 2.22
CA ARG A 62 -6.44 4.43 3.54
C ARG A 62 -7.64 5.36 3.67
N LEU A 63 -8.74 4.87 4.25
CA LEU A 63 -9.91 5.70 4.53
C LEU A 63 -9.70 6.46 5.86
N PHE A 64 -9.42 7.76 5.77
CA PHE A 64 -9.10 8.65 6.90
C PHE A 64 -8.11 7.98 7.86
N SER A 65 -8.39 8.05 9.16
CA SER A 65 -7.65 7.34 10.21
C SER A 65 -8.29 6.03 10.65
N SER A 66 -9.04 5.36 9.77
CA SER A 66 -9.61 4.04 10.03
C SER A 66 -8.60 2.89 9.80
N SER A 67 -9.02 1.66 10.07
CA SER A 67 -8.30 0.44 9.68
C SER A 67 -8.62 -0.02 8.26
N LEU A 68 -9.55 0.65 7.55
CA LEU A 68 -9.93 0.28 6.19
C LEU A 68 -8.91 0.79 5.17
N ILE A 69 -8.42 -0.13 4.33
CA ILE A 69 -7.46 0.15 3.27
C ILE A 69 -7.97 -0.52 1.99
N ALA A 70 -7.93 0.23 0.89
CA ALA A 70 -8.12 -0.30 -0.45
C ALA A 70 -6.75 -0.56 -1.08
N VAL A 71 -6.48 -1.81 -1.46
CA VAL A 71 -5.27 -2.21 -2.19
C VAL A 71 -5.70 -2.78 -3.54
N VAL A 72 -5.17 -2.22 -4.62
CA VAL A 72 -5.45 -2.68 -5.98
C VAL A 72 -4.16 -3.15 -6.63
N SER A 73 -4.19 -4.32 -7.25
CA SER A 73 -3.08 -4.84 -8.05
C SER A 73 -3.42 -4.88 -9.52
N SER A 74 -2.40 -4.65 -10.36
CA SER A 74 -2.51 -4.75 -11.82
C SER A 74 -2.69 -6.19 -12.32
N GLN A 75 -2.42 -7.20 -11.48
CA GLN A 75 -2.36 -8.61 -11.87
C GLN A 75 -3.73 -9.31 -12.00
N ALA A 76 -4.82 -8.62 -11.72
CA ALA A 76 -6.17 -9.12 -12.01
C ALA A 76 -7.17 -7.95 -12.10
N PRO A 77 -7.20 -7.17 -13.20
CA PRO A 77 -8.12 -6.06 -13.34
C PRO A 77 -9.56 -6.57 -13.40
N ARG A 78 -10.25 -6.56 -12.26
CA ARG A 78 -11.68 -6.86 -12.21
C ARG A 78 -12.43 -5.58 -12.56
N LYS A 79 -13.11 -5.55 -13.70
CA LYS A 79 -14.00 -4.43 -14.05
C LYS A 79 -15.06 -4.28 -12.94
N LEU A 80 -15.16 -3.09 -12.35
CA LEU A 80 -16.34 -2.70 -11.57
C LEU A 80 -17.54 -2.75 -12.53
N LYS A 81 -18.52 -3.61 -12.22
CA LYS A 81 -19.81 -3.67 -12.92
C LYS A 81 -20.85 -2.88 -12.15
#